data_AF-A0A542MER2-F1
#
_entry.id   AF-A0A542MER2-F1
#
_cell.length_a   1.000
_cell.length_b   1.000
_cell.length_c   1.000
_cell.angle_alpha   90.00
_cell.angle_beta   90.00
_cell.angle_gamma   90.00
#
_symmetry.space_group_name_H-M   'P 1'
#
loop_
_entity.id
_entity.type
_entity.pdbx_description
1 polymer ?
#
loop_
_entity_poly.entity_id
_entity_poly.type
_entity_poly.pdbx_seq_one_letter_code
_entity_poly.pdbx_strand_id
1 'polypeptide(L)'
;MRHDKRRAAAYRVYVRTLDGGPDEGILRWTDTRTQDPKVADEAIQDLLTTDCFQDNPFVLIALYRGSVYFTHEFDSFEDSNLPGPTLLARLGRVDWLRYPSIH
;
A
#
# COMPACT_ATOMS: atom_id res chain seq x y z
N MET A 1 -17.33 20.67 26.67
CA MET A 1 -17.20 20.51 25.21
C MET A 1 -16.57 19.15 24.94
N ARG A 2 -17.33 18.20 24.38
CA ARG A 2 -16.83 16.84 24.10
C ARG A 2 -15.98 16.91 22.83
N HIS A 3 -14.68 16.67 22.95
CA HIS A 3 -13.84 16.37 21.79
C HIS A 3 -14.31 15.02 21.25
N ASP A 4 -15.07 15.04 20.18
CA ASP A 4 -15.25 13.91 19.28
C ASP A 4 -13.85 13.56 18.75
N LYS A 5 -13.13 12.69 19.48
CA LYS A 5 -11.93 12.03 18.97
C LYS A 5 -12.41 11.16 17.81
N ARG A 6 -12.52 11.74 16.62
CA ARG A 6 -12.60 11.00 15.36
C ARG A 6 -11.43 10.02 15.40
N ARG A 7 -11.72 8.75 15.70
CA ARG A 7 -10.72 7.70 15.68
C ARG A 7 -10.13 7.70 14.27
N ALA A 8 -8.85 8.01 14.17
CA ALA A 8 -8.12 7.89 12.92
C ALA A 8 -8.37 6.48 12.36
N ALA A 9 -8.63 6.38 11.05
CA ALA A 9 -8.81 5.10 10.40
C ALA A 9 -7.60 4.20 10.69
N ALA A 10 -7.87 2.96 11.05
CA ALA A 10 -6.81 2.01 11.36
C ALA A 10 -6.17 1.48 10.08
N TYR A 11 -6.95 1.33 9.00
CA TYR A 11 -6.51 0.86 7.71
C TYR A 11 -6.60 1.98 6.67
N ARG A 12 -5.63 1.99 5.75
CA ARG A 12 -5.63 2.85 4.57
C ARG A 12 -5.10 2.08 3.38
N VAL A 13 -5.86 2.00 2.30
CA VAL A 13 -5.49 1.35 1.03
C VAL A 13 -5.52 2.40 -0.06
N TYR A 14 -4.49 2.46 -0.90
CA TYR A 14 -4.43 3.40 -2.01
C TYR A 14 -3.44 2.93 -3.07
N VAL A 15 -3.61 3.42 -4.29
CA VAL A 15 -2.64 3.29 -5.38
C VAL A 15 -1.88 4.60 -5.53
N ARG A 16 -0.58 4.50 -5.79
CA ARG A 16 0.27 5.65 -6.14
C ARG A 16 1.09 5.40 -7.40
N THR A 17 1.48 6.46 -8.09
CA THR A 17 2.48 6.39 -9.16
C THR A 17 3.86 6.06 -8.59
N LEU A 18 4.69 5.33 -9.35
CA LEU A 18 6.11 5.09 -9.02
C LEU A 18 6.91 6.39 -9.01
N ASP A 19 6.60 7.32 -9.91
CA ASP A 19 7.33 8.59 -10.07
C ASP A 19 6.94 9.66 -9.03
N GLY A 20 5.88 9.44 -8.26
CA GLY A 20 5.35 10.43 -7.33
C GLY A 20 6.00 10.39 -5.94
N GLY A 21 6.25 11.57 -5.37
CA GLY A 21 6.57 11.72 -3.95
C GLY A 21 5.45 11.18 -3.03
N PRO A 22 5.72 11.03 -1.71
CA PRO A 22 4.84 10.30 -0.78
C PRO A 22 3.38 10.78 -0.72
N ASP A 23 3.10 12.04 -1.08
CA ASP A 23 1.74 12.61 -1.11
C ASP A 23 1.28 13.12 -2.49
N GLU A 24 2.19 13.21 -3.47
CA GLU A 24 1.94 13.77 -4.80
C GLU A 24 1.60 12.70 -5.83
N GLY A 25 1.94 11.43 -5.57
CA GLY A 25 1.65 10.30 -6.46
C GLY A 25 0.35 9.56 -6.17
N ILE A 26 -0.37 9.88 -5.09
CA ILE A 26 -1.55 9.09 -4.67
C ILE A 26 -2.74 9.37 -5.59
N LEU A 27 -3.28 8.32 -6.20
CA LEU A 27 -4.53 8.37 -6.95
C LEU A 27 -5.69 8.52 -5.97
N ARG A 28 -6.17 9.76 -5.77
CA ARG A 28 -7.14 10.10 -4.72
C ARG A 28 -8.44 9.30 -4.75
N TRP A 29 -8.87 8.88 -5.95
CA TRP A 29 -10.07 8.06 -6.11
C TRP A 29 -9.90 6.63 -5.57
N THR A 30 -8.67 6.20 -5.28
CA THR A 30 -8.34 4.89 -4.68
C THR A 30 -8.08 4.95 -3.16
N ASP A 31 -8.04 6.14 -2.54
CA ASP A 31 -7.69 6.31 -1.12
C ASP A 31 -8.85 5.89 -0.20
N THR A 32 -8.89 4.60 0.11
CA THR A 32 -9.87 3.98 1.01
C THR A 32 -9.35 3.97 2.44
N ARG A 33 -10.12 4.54 3.38
CA ARG A 33 -9.79 4.59 4.82
C ARG A 33 -10.88 3.95 5.64
N THR A 34 -10.53 2.96 6.46
CA THR A 34 -11.50 2.17 7.23
C THR A 34 -10.96 1.73 8.59
N GLN A 35 -11.85 1.34 9.50
CA GLN A 35 -11.49 0.61 10.73
C GLN A 35 -11.73 -0.90 10.59
N ASP A 36 -12.45 -1.32 9.55
CA ASP A 36 -12.79 -2.71 9.31
C ASP A 36 -11.72 -3.37 8.42
N PRO A 37 -11.03 -4.43 8.91
CA PRO A 37 -10.07 -5.17 8.08
C PRO A 37 -10.72 -5.76 6.82
N LYS A 38 -11.98 -6.18 6.85
CA LYS A 38 -12.64 -6.79 5.68
C LYS A 38 -12.79 -5.78 4.55
N VAL A 39 -13.16 -4.56 4.88
CA VAL A 39 -13.26 -3.46 3.89
C VAL A 39 -11.89 -3.12 3.31
N ALA A 40 -10.82 -3.26 4.09
CA ALA A 40 -9.46 -3.07 3.57
C ALA A 40 -9.06 -4.21 2.62
N ASP A 41 -9.39 -5.45 2.95
CA ASP A 41 -9.13 -6.62 2.10
C ASP A 41 -9.93 -6.57 0.78
N GLU A 42 -11.21 -6.20 0.85
CA GLU A 42 -12.06 -5.97 -0.33
C GLU A 42 -11.47 -4.87 -1.23
N ALA A 43 -11.05 -3.73 -0.65
CA ALA A 43 -10.41 -2.67 -1.42
C ALA A 43 -9.10 -3.12 -2.08
N ILE A 44 -8.32 -3.99 -1.44
CA ILE A 44 -7.12 -4.57 -2.05
C ILE A 44 -7.52 -5.43 -3.26
N GLN A 45 -8.49 -6.33 -3.11
CA GLN A 45 -8.94 -7.20 -4.21
C GLN A 45 -9.54 -6.40 -5.38
N ASP A 46 -10.35 -5.40 -5.10
CA ASP A 46 -10.95 -4.53 -6.11
C ASP A 46 -9.86 -3.80 -6.91
N LEU A 47 -8.87 -3.22 -6.24
CA LEU A 47 -7.79 -2.51 -6.90
C LEU A 47 -6.85 -3.47 -7.66
N LEU A 48 -6.62 -4.69 -7.17
CA LEU A 48 -5.83 -5.70 -7.87
C LEU A 48 -6.46 -6.14 -9.19
N THR A 49 -7.80 -6.22 -9.23
CA THR A 49 -8.55 -6.66 -10.42
C THR A 49 -8.90 -5.49 -11.35
N THR A 50 -8.52 -4.27 -11.00
CA THR A 50 -8.82 -3.09 -11.81
C THR A 50 -7.87 -2.99 -13.01
N ASP A 51 -8.43 -3.15 -14.22
CA ASP A 51 -7.68 -3.18 -15.48
C ASP A 51 -6.82 -1.94 -15.76
N CYS A 52 -7.24 -0.75 -15.30
CA CYS A 52 -6.50 0.49 -15.59
C CYS A 52 -5.14 0.59 -14.90
N PHE A 53 -4.83 -0.32 -13.97
CA PHE A 53 -3.53 -0.35 -13.32
C PHE A 53 -2.56 -1.35 -13.96
N GLN A 54 -3.08 -2.37 -14.64
CA GLN A 54 -2.26 -3.44 -15.23
C GLN A 54 -1.26 -2.87 -16.25
N ASP A 55 -0.03 -3.37 -16.24
CA ASP A 55 1.07 -2.95 -17.13
C ASP A 55 1.42 -1.45 -17.02
N ASN A 56 1.03 -0.78 -15.93
CA ASN A 56 1.31 0.63 -15.69
C ASN A 56 2.18 0.81 -14.44
N PRO A 57 2.95 1.91 -14.34
CA PRO A 57 3.90 2.16 -13.25
C PRO A 57 3.20 2.61 -11.95
N PHE A 58 2.30 1.78 -11.45
CA PHE A 58 1.53 2.00 -10.23
C PHE A 58 1.91 1.01 -9.14
N VAL A 59 1.78 1.46 -7.88
CA VAL A 59 1.97 0.64 -6.69
C VAL A 59 0.74 0.76 -5.81
N LEU A 60 0.09 -0.38 -5.53
CA LEU A 60 -0.90 -0.51 -4.47
C LEU A 60 -0.19 -0.57 -3.12
N ILE A 61 -0.68 0.18 -2.14
CA ILE A 61 -0.16 0.21 -0.77
C ILE A 61 -1.31 0.07 0.21
N ALA A 62 -1.17 -0.84 1.17
CA ALA A 62 -2.04 -0.94 2.34
C ALA A 62 -1.27 -0.69 3.64
N LEU A 63 -1.83 0.17 4.48
CA LEU A 63 -1.28 0.59 5.76
C LEU A 63 -2.20 0.19 6.91
N TYR A 64 -1.62 -0.27 8.00
CA TYR A 64 -2.27 -0.44 9.30
C TYR A 64 -1.59 0.46 10.32
N ARG A 65 -2.34 1.41 10.89
CA ARG A 65 -1.87 2.42 11.84
C ARG A 65 -0.60 3.14 11.36
N GLY A 66 -0.53 3.41 10.05
CA GLY A 66 0.60 4.09 9.40
C GLY A 66 1.78 3.19 9.03
N SER A 67 1.75 1.90 9.36
CA SER A 67 2.76 0.92 8.94
C SER A 67 2.29 0.15 7.71
N VAL A 68 3.14 -0.02 6.71
CA VAL A 68 2.83 -0.81 5.51
C VAL A 68 2.71 -2.29 5.90
N TYR A 69 1.62 -2.94 5.47
CA TYR A 69 1.44 -4.39 5.65
C TYR A 69 1.22 -5.14 4.33
N PHE A 70 0.90 -4.43 3.25
CA PHE A 70 0.75 -5.00 1.92
C PHE A 70 1.17 -3.99 0.84
N THR A 71 1.83 -4.48 -0.20
CA THR A 71 2.18 -3.70 -1.40
C THR A 71 2.09 -4.59 -2.64
N HIS A 72 1.69 -4.02 -3.76
CA HIS A 72 1.71 -4.70 -5.06
C HIS A 72 2.10 -3.71 -6.17
N GLU A 73 3.05 -4.09 -7.00
CA GLU A 73 3.43 -3.33 -8.20
C GLU A 73 2.66 -3.90 -9.39
N PHE A 74 2.03 -3.02 -10.16
CA PHE A 74 1.28 -3.42 -11.36
C PHE A 74 2.13 -3.38 -12.63
N ASP A 75 3.41 -3.03 -12.49
CA ASP A 75 4.33 -2.95 -13.61
C ASP A 75 4.74 -4.37 -14.05
N SER A 76 4.63 -4.62 -15.36
CA SER A 76 4.98 -5.89 -16.01
C SER A 76 6.36 -5.84 -16.66
N PHE A 77 7.26 -4.93 -16.24
CA PHE A 77 8.67 -5.10 -16.58
C PHE A 77 9.15 -6.41 -15.96
N GLU A 78 9.22 -7.45 -16.81
CA GLU A 78 9.94 -8.70 -16.59
C GLU A 78 11.38 -8.39 -16.15
N ASP A 79 11.59 -8.14 -14.88
CA ASP A 79 12.85 -8.42 -14.21
C ASP A 79 12.69 -9.78 -13.52
N SER A 80 12.52 -10.78 -14.39
CA SER A 80 12.55 -12.20 -14.10
C SER A 80 13.93 -12.58 -13.55
N ASN A 81 14.32 -12.12 -12.34
CA ASN A 81 15.43 -12.64 -11.50
C ASN A 81 15.73 -11.79 -10.24
N LEU A 82 14.74 -11.40 -9.43
CA LEU A 82 15.05 -10.94 -8.07
C LEU A 82 14.40 -11.85 -7.01
N PRO A 83 15.18 -12.74 -6.35
CA PRO A 83 14.71 -13.35 -5.12
C PRO A 83 14.47 -12.20 -4.13
N GLY A 84 13.37 -12.24 -3.36
CA GLY A 84 13.14 -11.25 -2.29
C GLY A 84 14.39 -11.08 -1.41
N PRO A 85 14.68 -9.90 -0.82
CA PRO A 85 13.80 -8.78 -0.46
C PRO A 85 14.26 -7.44 -1.08
N THR A 86 14.44 -7.39 -2.40
CA THR A 86 14.97 -6.19 -3.08
C THR A 86 13.91 -5.12 -3.37
N LEU A 87 12.61 -5.48 -3.30
CA LEU A 87 11.45 -4.59 -3.49
C LEU A 87 11.43 -3.39 -2.52
N LEU A 88 11.88 -3.58 -1.28
CA LEU A 88 11.89 -2.51 -0.26
C LEU A 88 13.06 -1.52 -0.44
N ALA A 89 14.07 -1.87 -1.24
CA ALA A 89 15.26 -1.03 -1.43
C ALA A 89 15.02 0.11 -2.44
N ARG A 90 14.12 -0.10 -3.42
CA ARG A 90 13.80 0.92 -4.45
C ARG A 90 12.88 2.03 -3.95
N LEU A 91 12.11 1.80 -2.89
CA LEU A 91 11.19 2.78 -2.31
C LEU A 91 11.84 3.82 -1.39
N GLY A 92 13.18 3.85 -1.29
CA GLY A 92 13.90 4.90 -0.56
C GLY A 92 13.55 4.91 0.93
N ARG A 93 14.23 4.05 1.70
CA ARG A 93 14.14 3.89 3.17
C ARG A 93 12.90 3.17 3.69
N VAL A 94 12.98 1.84 3.70
CA VAL A 94 12.25 1.03 4.69
C VAL A 94 13.23 0.66 5.79
N ASP A 95 13.28 1.54 6.77
CA ASP A 95 13.83 1.25 8.08
C ASP A 95 12.87 0.22 8.75
N TRP A 96 13.43 -0.73 9.52
CA TRP A 96 12.78 -1.64 10.48
C TRP A 96 11.69 -2.65 10.02
N LEU A 97 12.12 -3.74 9.37
CA LEU A 97 11.48 -5.06 9.52
C LEU A 97 12.30 -5.94 10.49
N ARG A 98 12.17 -5.67 11.80
CA ARG A 98 12.35 -6.70 12.82
C ARG A 98 10.98 -7.35 13.05
N TYR A 99 10.73 -8.45 12.36
CA TYR A 99 9.74 -9.41 12.85
C TYR A 99 10.31 -10.07 14.11
N PRO A 100 9.62 -10.05 15.26
CA PRO A 100 9.88 -11.07 16.27
C PRO A 100 9.29 -12.37 15.72
N SER A 101 10.17 -13.28 15.29
CA SER A 101 9.83 -14.67 15.03
C SER A 101 9.18 -15.24 16.30
N ILE A 102 7.89 -15.54 16.24
CA ILE A 102 7.21 -16.29 17.29
C ILE A 102 7.53 -17.77 17.01
N HIS A 103 8.37 -18.36 17.86
CA HIS A 103 8.65 -19.80 17.91
C HIS A 103 7.52 -20.56 18.59
#